data_AF-A0A178LZR6-F1
#
_entry.id   AF-A0A178LZR6-F1
#
_cell.length_a   1.000
_cell.length_b   1.000
_cell.length_c   1.000
_cell.angle_alpha   90.00
_cell.angle_beta   90.00
_cell.angle_gamma   90.00
#
_symmetry.space_group_name_H-M   'P 1'
#
loop_
_entity.id
_entity.type
_entity.pdbx_description
1 polymer ?
#
loop_
_entity_poly.entity_id
_entity_poly.type
_entity_poly.pdbx_seq_one_letter_code
_entity_poly.pdbx_strand_id
1 'polypeptide(L)'
;MDVFMRSSDAFTWAMESDPRLRSTVVTVLMLDRVPDWDEVRNRIAQLARDLPMLRQTVVATPLSAPPRWQDHPDFDLDFHMRRVAVHEGGSFESVLELARLAQMEDFDRARPLWKITLIEGLPDGKAAVLCAFHHALTDGVGGVQIAMTLFGLTPETSPPQPEATNVVRPGVFDDYREAARYGVGLVAAAGTGAMTGIPQLLYESVRNPLRALGAMAEMAGSVYRTVRPVNATGSPLMKQRTLRRHLDVMEIPMPALHTAAHRSGGALNDAFVAGLAGGLRIYHEKHDVGVDALHLSMPISLRKAGDSPGGNRITLMRFDIPVGISDPAERIRQIHARTDRVRHEKSLPHTQIIAGMLNRVPRWYIGSILRHVDFVASDVPGIPVPVSLGGANVEMQYAFGPTVGSAVNVTLLTYVDTCALGIDIDTGAIPDAALFLECLRGGFDEVLALASD
;
A
#
# COMPACT_ATOMS: atom_id res chain seq x y z
N MET A 1 -12.39 21.11 -2.39
CA MET A 1 -12.06 19.68 -2.16
C MET A 1 -13.35 18.90 -2.21
N ASP A 2 -13.37 17.75 -2.89
CA ASP A 2 -14.49 16.82 -2.76
C ASP A 2 -14.60 16.40 -1.30
N VAL A 3 -15.76 16.63 -0.68
CA VAL A 3 -16.01 16.30 0.73
C VAL A 3 -16.01 14.77 0.92
N PHE A 4 -16.44 14.04 -0.11
CA PHE A 4 -16.52 12.59 -0.12
C PHE A 4 -15.17 11.93 -0.36
N MET A 5 -14.96 10.79 0.31
CA MET A 5 -13.86 9.89 0.02
C MET A 5 -13.95 9.38 -1.42
N ARG A 6 -12.79 9.12 -2.02
CA ARG A 6 -12.75 8.38 -3.29
C ARG A 6 -13.32 6.99 -3.09
N SER A 7 -13.88 6.41 -4.15
CA SER A 7 -14.48 5.07 -4.09
C SER A 7 -13.46 3.99 -3.67
N SER A 8 -12.20 4.13 -4.10
CA SER A 8 -11.08 3.26 -3.67
C SER A 8 -10.80 3.33 -2.16
N ASP A 9 -10.90 4.53 -1.59
CA ASP A 9 -10.57 4.79 -0.19
C ASP A 9 -11.70 4.26 0.69
N ALA A 10 -12.94 4.50 0.25
CA ALA A 10 -14.14 3.94 0.87
C ALA A 10 -14.12 2.40 0.85
N PHE A 11 -13.64 1.79 -0.24
CA PHE A 11 -13.48 0.34 -0.36
C PHE A 11 -12.46 -0.20 0.64
N THR A 12 -11.29 0.43 0.71
CA THR A 12 -10.22 0.09 1.66
C THR A 12 -10.72 0.19 3.10
N TRP A 13 -11.39 1.29 3.44
CA TRP A 13 -11.97 1.53 4.77
C TRP A 13 -13.09 0.54 5.13
N ALA A 14 -13.89 0.11 4.15
CA ALA A 14 -14.96 -0.86 4.38
C ALA A 14 -14.43 -2.30 4.57
N MET A 15 -13.34 -2.67 3.89
CA MET A 15 -12.75 -4.01 3.97
C MET A 15 -12.25 -4.37 5.36
N GLU A 16 -11.75 -3.39 6.11
CA GLU A 16 -11.21 -3.57 7.46
C GLU A 16 -12.23 -4.14 8.48
N SER A 17 -13.53 -4.11 8.16
CA SER A 17 -14.53 -4.82 8.97
C SER A 17 -14.26 -6.32 9.13
N ASP A 18 -13.46 -6.93 8.24
CA ASP A 18 -12.77 -8.19 8.49
C ASP A 18 -11.36 -7.86 9.03
N PRO A 19 -11.02 -8.19 10.29
CA PRO A 19 -9.72 -7.88 10.86
C PRO A 19 -8.52 -8.44 10.07
N ARG A 20 -8.73 -9.48 9.25
CA ARG A 20 -7.67 -10.05 8.38
C ARG A 20 -7.35 -9.17 7.18
N LEU A 21 -8.22 -8.22 6.86
CA LEU A 21 -8.10 -7.27 5.75
C LEU A 21 -7.81 -5.86 6.26
N ARG A 22 -7.41 -5.72 7.53
CA ARG A 22 -6.90 -4.46 8.08
C ARG A 22 -5.89 -3.85 7.13
N SER A 23 -6.05 -2.56 6.90
CA SER A 23 -5.30 -1.83 5.90
C SER A 23 -4.35 -0.81 6.53
N THR A 24 -3.80 -1.16 7.70
CA THR A 24 -2.78 -0.37 8.39
C THR A 24 -1.43 -0.55 7.71
N VAL A 25 -0.76 0.56 7.41
CA VAL A 25 0.64 0.62 7.01
C VAL A 25 1.45 1.08 8.20
N VAL A 26 2.58 0.44 8.42
CA VAL A 26 3.54 0.84 9.44
C VAL A 26 4.89 1.10 8.79
N THR A 27 5.49 2.24 9.08
CA THR A 27 6.87 2.56 8.71
C THR A 27 7.71 2.69 9.98
N VAL A 28 8.89 2.07 9.99
CA VAL A 28 9.90 2.17 11.04
C VAL A 28 11.07 2.97 10.49
N LEU A 29 11.43 4.05 11.17
CA LEU A 29 12.62 4.85 10.90
C LEU A 29 13.64 4.55 12.00
N MET A 30 14.79 3.99 11.64
CA MET A 30 15.90 3.80 12.58
C MET A 30 16.75 5.06 12.64
N LEU A 31 17.07 5.51 13.86
CA LEU A 31 17.81 6.73 14.12
C LEU A 31 19.10 6.43 14.87
N ASP A 32 20.17 7.14 14.51
CA ASP A 32 21.48 7.01 15.16
C ASP A 32 21.48 7.48 16.63
N ARG A 33 20.49 8.29 17.03
CA ARG A 33 20.26 8.77 18.39
C ARG A 33 18.81 9.18 18.63
N VAL A 34 18.46 9.43 19.89
CA VAL A 34 17.19 10.06 20.27
C VAL A 34 17.10 11.47 19.64
N PRO A 35 16.05 11.77 18.85
CA PRO A 35 15.88 13.08 18.23
C PRO A 35 15.39 14.13 19.24
N ASP A 36 15.55 15.41 18.92
CA ASP A 36 14.87 16.50 19.63
C ASP A 36 13.35 16.35 19.45
N TRP A 37 12.69 15.90 20.51
CA TRP A 37 11.26 15.60 20.49
C TRP A 37 10.40 16.84 20.22
N ASP A 38 10.80 18.01 20.72
CA ASP A 38 10.04 19.24 20.52
C ASP A 38 10.14 19.70 19.07
N GLU A 39 11.32 19.54 18.44
CA GLU A 39 11.48 19.76 17.00
C GLU A 39 10.59 18.81 16.18
N VAL A 40 10.62 17.51 16.49
CA VAL A 40 9.80 16.50 15.81
C VAL A 40 8.31 16.83 15.94
N ARG A 41 7.86 17.16 17.16
CA ARG A 41 6.47 17.56 17.44
C ARG A 41 6.07 18.81 16.64
N ASN A 42 6.93 19.82 16.57
CA ASN A 42 6.66 21.04 15.82
C ASN A 42 6.54 20.77 14.31
N ARG A 43 7.40 19.90 13.75
CA ARG A 43 7.32 19.48 12.34
C ARG A 43 6.03 18.74 12.04
N ILE A 44 5.60 17.81 12.91
CA ILE A 44 4.34 17.08 12.73
C ILE A 44 3.13 18.02 12.91
N ALA A 45 3.18 18.96 13.85
CA ALA A 45 2.14 19.97 14.00
C ALA A 45 1.98 20.81 12.73
N GLN A 46 3.09 21.20 12.09
CA GLN A 46 3.09 21.90 10.81
C GLN A 46 2.52 21.03 9.69
N LEU A 47 2.99 19.78 9.57
CA LEU A 47 2.48 18.82 8.59
C LEU A 47 0.96 18.60 8.73
N ALA A 48 0.44 18.52 9.96
CA ALA A 48 -0.99 18.37 10.22
C ALA A 48 -1.81 19.63 9.84
N ARG A 49 -1.20 20.82 9.85
CA ARG A 49 -1.82 22.04 9.32
C ARG A 49 -1.83 22.02 7.79
N ASP A 50 -0.74 21.59 7.17
CA ASP A 50 -0.58 21.60 5.72
C ASP A 50 -1.37 20.49 5.02
N LEU A 51 -1.62 19.38 5.72
CA LEU A 51 -2.39 18.23 5.23
C LEU A 51 -3.66 18.05 6.06
N PRO A 52 -4.80 18.65 5.65
CA PRO A 52 -6.05 18.62 6.41
C PRO A 52 -6.49 17.21 6.83
N MET A 53 -6.21 16.20 6.01
CA MET A 53 -6.57 14.81 6.29
C MET A 53 -5.98 14.25 7.59
N LEU A 54 -4.85 14.79 8.07
CA LEU A 54 -4.27 14.42 9.36
C LEU A 54 -5.06 14.96 10.56
N ARG A 55 -5.99 15.88 10.33
CA ARG A 55 -6.90 16.44 11.34
C ARG A 55 -8.35 16.02 11.09
N GLN A 56 -8.60 15.15 10.11
CA GLN A 56 -9.92 14.73 9.71
C GLN A 56 -10.25 13.31 10.16
N THR A 57 -11.54 13.06 10.38
CA THR A 57 -12.14 11.75 10.58
C THR A 57 -12.98 11.34 9.39
N VAL A 58 -13.20 10.04 9.26
CA VAL A 58 -14.13 9.49 8.27
C VAL A 58 -15.50 9.33 8.90
N VAL A 59 -16.51 10.03 8.36
CA VAL A 59 -17.90 9.88 8.79
C VAL A 59 -18.73 9.17 7.72
N ALA A 60 -19.59 8.25 8.17
CA ALA A 60 -20.51 7.56 7.30
C ALA A 60 -21.56 8.53 6.74
N THR A 61 -22.02 8.27 5.53
CA THR A 61 -22.99 9.11 4.82
C THR A 61 -24.26 8.30 4.49
N PRO A 62 -25.43 8.95 4.44
CA PRO A 62 -26.68 8.29 4.07
C PRO A 62 -26.76 7.96 2.56
N LEU A 63 -27.75 7.13 2.18
CA LEU A 63 -28.14 6.87 0.78
C LEU A 63 -27.07 6.27 -0.16
N SER A 64 -26.26 5.32 0.33
CA SER A 64 -25.22 4.63 -0.46
C SER A 64 -24.14 5.56 -1.05
N ALA A 65 -24.07 6.82 -0.59
CA ALA A 65 -22.96 7.70 -0.91
C ALA A 65 -21.67 7.18 -0.24
N PRO A 66 -20.48 7.47 -0.81
CA PRO A 66 -19.23 7.16 -0.14
C PRO A 66 -19.13 7.90 1.21
N PRO A 67 -18.42 7.37 2.22
CA PRO A 67 -18.10 8.12 3.43
C PRO A 67 -17.38 9.43 3.10
N ARG A 68 -17.38 10.38 4.03
CA ARG A 68 -16.77 11.70 3.82
C ARG A 68 -15.72 12.03 4.87
N TRP A 69 -14.74 12.85 4.49
CA TRP A 69 -13.78 13.41 5.43
C TRP A 69 -14.42 14.60 6.15
N GLN A 70 -14.19 14.70 7.45
CA GLN A 70 -14.68 15.79 8.28
C GLN A 70 -13.64 16.19 9.31
N ASP A 71 -13.36 17.49 9.44
CA ASP A 71 -12.43 18.00 10.44
C ASP A 71 -12.84 17.57 11.84
N HIS A 72 -11.88 17.05 12.61
CA HIS A 72 -12.09 16.64 13.98
C HIS A 72 -12.07 17.90 14.88
N PRO A 73 -13.17 18.22 15.59
CA PRO A 73 -13.29 19.48 16.32
C PRO A 73 -12.30 19.59 17.47
N ASP A 74 -12.01 18.47 18.13
CA ASP A 74 -11.15 18.40 19.32
C ASP A 74 -9.84 17.69 18.96
N PHE A 75 -9.20 18.07 17.84
CA PHE A 75 -7.95 17.44 17.39
C PHE A 75 -6.84 17.63 18.44
N ASP A 76 -6.34 16.51 18.97
CA ASP A 76 -5.29 16.46 19.99
C ASP A 76 -4.03 15.82 19.41
N LEU A 77 -3.02 16.63 19.12
CA LEU A 77 -1.75 16.16 18.58
C LEU A 77 -1.03 15.18 19.53
N ASP A 78 -1.12 15.42 20.84
CA ASP A 78 -0.39 14.65 21.85
C ASP A 78 -1.05 13.27 22.07
N PHE A 79 -2.30 13.07 21.65
CA PHE A 79 -2.90 11.74 21.54
C PHE A 79 -2.26 10.91 20.40
N HIS A 80 -1.97 11.57 19.27
CA HIS A 80 -1.42 10.92 18.08
C HIS A 80 0.09 10.72 18.16
N MET A 81 0.80 11.55 18.93
CA MET A 81 2.24 11.47 19.15
C MET A 81 2.56 10.85 20.49
N ARG A 82 3.21 9.69 20.48
CA ARG A 82 3.58 8.93 21.69
C ARG A 82 5.09 8.85 21.82
N ARG A 83 5.54 8.77 23.06
CA ARG A 83 6.93 8.51 23.41
C ARG A 83 6.97 7.35 24.39
N VAL A 84 7.72 6.31 24.05
CA VAL A 84 7.90 5.11 24.85
C VAL A 84 9.38 4.78 24.93
N ALA A 85 9.77 4.08 25.99
CA ALA A 85 11.12 3.52 26.11
C ALA A 85 11.02 2.01 26.24
N VAL A 86 11.88 1.29 25.54
CA VAL A 86 12.06 -0.15 25.78
C VAL A 86 12.85 -0.30 27.07
N HIS A 87 12.40 -1.20 27.95
CA HIS A 87 13.11 -1.51 29.19
C HIS A 87 14.48 -2.15 28.89
N GLU A 88 15.38 -2.24 29.88
CA GLU A 88 16.73 -2.83 29.75
C GLU A 88 16.77 -4.07 28.82
N GLY A 89 17.65 -4.03 27.81
CA GLY A 89 17.80 -5.08 26.80
C GLY A 89 17.03 -4.84 25.50
N GLY A 90 16.57 -3.61 25.24
CA GLY A 90 15.92 -3.25 23.98
C GLY A 90 16.77 -3.59 22.75
N SER A 91 16.12 -4.05 21.69
CA SER A 91 16.74 -4.48 20.44
C SER A 91 15.91 -4.05 19.24
N PHE A 92 16.43 -4.24 18.03
CA PHE A 92 15.67 -3.97 16.82
C PHE A 92 14.43 -4.90 16.71
N GLU A 93 14.54 -6.14 17.17
CA GLU A 93 13.41 -7.08 17.27
C GLU A 93 12.31 -6.53 18.20
N SER A 94 12.68 -5.80 19.26
CA SER A 94 11.69 -5.13 20.13
C SER A 94 10.92 -4.04 19.36
N VAL A 95 11.59 -3.33 18.45
CA VAL A 95 10.95 -2.34 17.56
C VAL A 95 10.02 -3.04 16.57
N LEU A 96 10.45 -4.17 15.98
CA LEU A 96 9.61 -4.96 15.09
C LEU A 96 8.36 -5.51 15.79
N GLU A 97 8.47 -5.93 17.05
CA GLU A 97 7.30 -6.34 17.83
C GLU A 97 6.34 -5.19 18.11
N LEU A 98 6.84 -3.99 18.42
CA LEU A 98 5.99 -2.79 18.53
C LEU A 98 5.35 -2.42 17.18
N ALA A 99 6.08 -2.57 16.08
CA ALA A 99 5.56 -2.36 14.73
C ALA A 99 4.46 -3.37 14.39
N ARG A 100 4.64 -4.65 14.74
CA ARG A 100 3.66 -5.72 14.56
C ARG A 100 2.39 -5.43 15.33
N LEU A 101 2.51 -4.99 16.58
CA LEU A 101 1.37 -4.59 17.40
C LEU A 101 0.64 -3.39 16.77
N ALA A 102 1.36 -2.35 16.35
CA ALA A 102 0.75 -1.19 15.71
C ALA A 102 0.05 -1.53 14.38
N GLN A 103 0.61 -2.44 13.59
CA GLN A 103 0.02 -2.90 12.32
C GLN A 103 -1.27 -3.70 12.57
N MET A 104 -1.31 -4.45 13.66
CA MET A 104 -2.45 -5.27 14.06
C MET A 104 -3.47 -4.51 14.91
N GLU A 105 -3.12 -3.38 15.50
CA GLU A 105 -4.05 -2.54 16.26
C GLU A 105 -5.05 -1.88 15.32
N ASP A 106 -6.33 -1.86 15.70
CA ASP A 106 -7.34 -1.08 14.99
C ASP A 106 -7.18 0.41 15.35
N PHE A 107 -7.57 1.29 14.44
CA PHE A 107 -7.66 2.71 14.77
C PHE A 107 -8.97 3.03 15.47
N ASP A 108 -8.93 3.99 16.39
CA ASP A 108 -10.15 4.60 16.86
C ASP A 108 -10.77 5.43 15.74
N ARG A 109 -11.90 4.94 15.21
CA ARG A 109 -12.63 5.57 14.10
C ARG A 109 -13.21 6.94 14.46
N ALA A 110 -13.29 7.29 15.73
CA ALA A 110 -13.68 8.63 16.18
C ALA A 110 -12.55 9.66 16.06
N ARG A 111 -11.34 9.26 15.67
CA ARG A 111 -10.14 10.11 15.60
C ARG A 111 -9.43 9.98 14.25
N PRO A 112 -8.57 10.95 13.87
CA PRO A 112 -7.73 10.80 12.68
C PRO A 112 -6.93 9.49 12.70
N LEU A 113 -6.89 8.81 11.55
CA LEU A 113 -6.48 7.41 11.48
C LEU A 113 -4.95 7.23 11.36
N TRP A 114 -4.19 7.90 12.22
CA TRP A 114 -2.73 7.81 12.24
C TRP A 114 -2.17 7.94 13.66
N LYS A 115 -0.96 7.40 13.87
CA LYS A 115 -0.20 7.47 15.13
C LYS A 115 1.29 7.55 14.81
N ILE A 116 2.05 8.31 15.58
CA ILE A 116 3.52 8.35 15.56
C ILE A 116 4.03 8.02 16.95
N THR A 117 4.95 7.07 17.06
CA THR A 117 5.54 6.67 18.33
C THR A 117 7.06 6.74 18.24
N LEU A 118 7.69 7.58 19.08
CA LEU A 118 9.12 7.55 19.32
C LEU A 118 9.43 6.45 20.33
N ILE A 119 10.39 5.58 19.99
CA ILE A 119 10.86 4.45 20.77
C ILE A 119 12.31 4.71 21.16
N GLU A 120 12.57 4.78 22.46
CA GLU A 120 13.88 5.02 23.07
C GLU A 120 14.42 3.80 23.80
N GLY A 121 15.65 3.88 24.29
CA GLY A 121 16.27 2.79 25.06
C GLY A 121 16.87 1.68 24.20
N LEU A 122 17.17 1.97 22.93
CA LEU A 122 17.89 1.04 22.06
C LEU A 122 19.41 1.10 22.33
N PRO A 123 20.16 0.07 21.90
CA PRO A 123 21.62 0.02 22.09
C PRO A 123 22.31 1.24 21.48
N ASP A 124 23.46 1.61 22.05
CA ASP A 124 24.31 2.73 21.60
C ASP A 124 23.62 4.10 21.60
N GLY A 125 22.51 4.25 22.33
CA GLY A 125 21.74 5.50 22.42
C GLY A 125 20.84 5.75 21.21
N LYS A 126 20.69 4.76 20.32
CA LYS A 126 19.81 4.80 19.15
C LYS A 126 18.34 4.95 19.54
N ALA A 127 17.53 5.32 18.56
CA ALA A 127 16.08 5.40 18.70
C ALA A 127 15.38 4.92 17.42
N ALA A 128 14.07 4.72 17.51
CA ALA A 128 13.25 4.45 16.34
C ALA A 128 11.98 5.30 16.35
N VAL A 129 11.50 5.70 15.18
CA VAL A 129 10.18 6.33 15.02
C VAL A 129 9.28 5.38 14.24
N LEU A 130 8.15 5.04 14.86
CA LEU A 130 7.10 4.22 14.29
C LEU A 130 5.97 5.11 13.78
N CYS A 131 5.70 5.09 12.49
CA CYS A 131 4.60 5.81 11.88
C CYS A 131 3.54 4.82 11.40
N ALA A 132 2.36 4.83 12.01
CA ALA A 132 1.23 4.00 11.62
C ALA A 132 0.14 4.85 10.96
N PHE A 133 -0.31 4.44 9.78
CA PHE A 133 -1.38 5.11 9.03
C PHE A 133 -2.39 4.10 8.53
N HIS A 134 -3.67 4.44 8.59
CA HIS A 134 -4.68 3.71 7.81
C HIS A 134 -4.54 4.05 6.32
N HIS A 135 -4.53 3.05 5.43
CA HIS A 135 -4.29 3.25 3.99
C HIS A 135 -5.26 4.23 3.32
N ALA A 136 -6.47 4.45 3.84
CA ALA A 136 -7.36 5.49 3.31
C ALA A 136 -6.74 6.91 3.38
N LEU A 137 -5.84 7.17 4.34
CA LEU A 137 -5.13 8.44 4.43
C LEU A 137 -4.00 8.55 3.41
N THR A 138 -3.32 7.43 3.11
CA THR A 138 -2.13 7.47 2.25
C THR A 138 -1.86 6.12 1.59
N ASP A 139 -1.44 6.18 0.33
CA ASP A 139 -0.73 5.08 -0.32
C ASP A 139 0.79 5.17 -0.04
N GLY A 140 1.57 4.20 -0.54
CA GLY A 140 3.01 4.15 -0.33
C GLY A 140 3.73 5.40 -0.84
N VAL A 141 3.44 5.83 -2.08
CA VAL A 141 4.03 7.04 -2.68
C VAL A 141 3.61 8.31 -1.92
N GLY A 142 2.35 8.42 -1.52
CA GLY A 142 1.85 9.50 -0.68
C GLY A 142 2.52 9.53 0.68
N GLY A 143 2.83 8.37 1.25
CA GLY A 143 3.54 8.23 2.52
C GLY A 143 4.96 8.75 2.41
N VAL A 144 5.65 8.44 1.30
CA VAL A 144 6.97 9.00 0.99
C VAL A 144 6.90 10.52 0.76
N GLN A 145 5.87 11.03 0.09
CA GLN A 145 5.68 12.48 -0.06
C GLN A 145 5.49 13.17 1.30
N ILE A 146 4.71 12.57 2.20
CA ILE A 146 4.55 13.04 3.59
C ILE A 146 5.91 13.02 4.31
N ALA A 147 6.67 11.94 4.17
CA ALA A 147 8.00 11.81 4.77
C ALA A 147 8.98 12.86 4.22
N MET A 148 8.98 13.13 2.91
CA MET A 148 9.80 14.19 2.32
C MET A 148 9.51 15.56 2.92
N THR A 149 8.23 15.89 3.17
CA THR A 149 7.86 17.12 3.87
C THR A 149 8.34 17.12 5.32
N LEU A 150 8.20 16.01 6.04
CA LEU A 150 8.71 15.86 7.41
C LEU A 150 10.22 16.12 7.51
N PHE A 151 11.00 15.61 6.54
CA PHE A 151 12.45 15.80 6.45
C PHE A 151 12.87 17.15 5.84
N GLY A 152 11.93 18.03 5.49
CA GLY A 152 12.24 19.35 4.91
C GLY A 152 12.80 19.30 3.49
N LEU A 153 12.52 18.23 2.73
CA LEU A 153 12.96 18.08 1.33
C LEU A 153 12.00 18.73 0.32
N THR A 154 10.84 19.20 0.77
CA THR A 154 9.89 19.96 -0.06
C THR A 154 10.04 21.45 0.19
N PRO A 155 10.05 22.32 -0.84
CA PRO A 155 10.04 23.77 -0.63
C PRO A 155 8.86 24.17 0.26
N GLU A 156 9.09 25.04 1.24
CA GLU A 156 8.02 25.65 2.03
C GLU A 156 7.05 26.35 1.08
N THR A 157 5.88 25.76 0.86
CA THR A 157 5.00 26.16 -0.24
C THR A 157 3.74 26.87 0.21
N SER A 158 3.59 27.19 1.50
CA SER A 158 2.46 28.02 1.93
C SER A 158 2.77 28.87 3.15
N PRO A 159 2.36 30.16 3.16
CA PRO A 159 2.26 30.90 4.41
C PRO A 159 1.33 30.15 5.37
N PRO A 160 1.53 30.27 6.70
CA PRO A 160 0.70 29.58 7.67
C PRO A 160 -0.78 29.84 7.37
N GLN A 161 -1.52 28.79 7.01
CA GLN A 161 -2.96 28.91 6.90
C GLN A 161 -3.49 29.26 8.29
N PRO A 162 -4.38 30.26 8.41
CA PRO A 162 -4.98 30.60 9.69
C PRO A 162 -5.60 29.34 10.29
N GLU A 163 -5.45 29.14 11.60
CA GLU A 163 -6.12 28.05 12.30
C GLU A 163 -7.60 28.08 11.91
N ALA A 164 -8.09 26.96 11.35
CA ALA A 164 -9.48 26.82 10.95
C ALA A 164 -10.34 26.93 12.22
N THR A 165 -10.80 28.14 12.51
CA THR A 165 -11.37 28.52 13.80
C THR A 165 -12.85 28.18 13.92
N ASN A 166 -13.47 27.51 12.95
CA ASN A 166 -14.83 27.01 13.06
C ASN A 166 -15.05 25.80 12.15
N VAL A 167 -15.02 24.59 12.71
CA VAL A 167 -15.55 23.40 12.05
C VAL A 167 -17.08 23.50 12.13
N VAL A 168 -17.71 24.09 11.12
CA VAL A 168 -19.18 24.03 10.99
C VAL A 168 -19.54 22.58 10.69
N ARG A 169 -20.07 21.86 11.67
CA ARG A 169 -20.67 20.54 11.44
C ARG A 169 -21.89 20.74 10.52
N PRO A 170 -21.91 20.14 9.31
CA PRO A 170 -23.10 20.20 8.47
C PRO A 170 -24.31 19.64 9.23
N GLY A 171 -25.48 20.26 9.07
CA GLY A 171 -26.70 19.71 9.65
C GLY A 171 -27.08 18.39 8.98
N VAL A 172 -27.86 17.54 9.65
CA VAL A 172 -28.33 16.26 9.08
C VAL A 172 -29.01 16.45 7.72
N PHE A 173 -29.78 17.53 7.55
CA PHE A 173 -30.40 17.86 6.26
C PHE A 173 -29.39 18.21 5.16
N ASP A 174 -28.26 18.84 5.51
CA ASP A 174 -27.19 19.12 4.55
C ASP A 174 -26.52 17.82 4.10
N ASP A 175 -26.31 16.86 5.00
CA ASP A 175 -25.75 15.54 4.66
C ASP A 175 -26.62 14.79 3.63
N TYR A 176 -27.94 14.76 3.83
CA TYR A 176 -28.86 14.14 2.86
C TYR A 176 -28.89 14.89 1.54
N ARG A 177 -28.83 16.22 1.56
CA ARG A 177 -28.82 17.05 0.35
C ARG A 177 -27.54 16.85 -0.45
N GLU A 178 -26.39 16.77 0.21
CA GLU A 178 -25.11 16.51 -0.43
C GLU A 178 -25.02 15.08 -0.97
N ALA A 179 -25.48 14.07 -0.23
CA ALA A 179 -25.56 12.69 -0.73
C ALA A 179 -26.47 12.58 -1.96
N ALA A 180 -27.62 13.27 -1.96
CA ALA A 180 -28.53 13.31 -3.10
C ALA A 180 -27.89 14.02 -4.32
N ARG A 181 -27.19 15.15 -4.09
CA ARG A 181 -26.43 15.86 -5.15
C ARG A 181 -25.31 15.00 -5.73
N TYR A 182 -24.59 14.26 -4.88
CA TYR A 182 -23.58 13.30 -5.33
C TYR A 182 -24.21 12.24 -6.25
N GLY A 183 -25.34 11.65 -5.84
CA GLY A 183 -26.10 10.71 -6.66
C GLY A 183 -26.52 11.28 -8.02
N VAL A 184 -27.05 12.51 -8.04
CA VAL A 184 -27.43 13.23 -9.27
C VAL A 184 -26.21 13.51 -10.15
N GLY A 185 -25.09 13.95 -9.57
CA GLY A 185 -23.86 14.23 -10.29
C GLY A 185 -23.28 12.99 -10.97
N LEU A 186 -23.37 11.82 -10.34
CA LEU A 186 -22.91 10.56 -10.91
C LEU A 186 -23.78 10.12 -12.10
N VAL A 187 -25.11 10.29 -12.00
CA VAL A 187 -26.05 10.04 -13.10
C VAL A 187 -25.81 11.03 -14.25
N ALA A 188 -25.58 12.30 -13.94
CA ALA A 188 -25.29 13.33 -14.93
C ALA A 188 -23.95 13.07 -15.64
N ALA A 189 -22.90 12.69 -14.91
CA ALA A 189 -21.58 12.33 -15.48
C ALA A 189 -21.64 11.06 -16.35
N ALA A 190 -22.43 10.06 -15.93
CA ALA A 190 -22.71 8.89 -16.77
C ALA A 190 -23.49 9.28 -18.04
N GLY A 191 -24.44 10.21 -17.93
CA GLY A 191 -25.23 10.73 -19.05
C GLY A 191 -24.41 11.61 -20.02
N THR A 192 -23.55 12.49 -19.52
CA THR A 192 -22.70 13.36 -20.36
C THR A 192 -21.52 12.61 -20.96
N GLY A 193 -20.90 11.67 -20.23
CA GLY A 193 -19.88 10.76 -20.77
C GLY A 193 -20.44 9.83 -21.85
N ALA A 194 -21.70 9.41 -21.70
CA ALA A 194 -22.43 8.81 -22.80
C ALA A 194 -22.57 9.82 -23.96
N MET A 195 -23.13 11.02 -23.75
CA MET A 195 -23.36 11.99 -24.83
C MET A 195 -22.10 12.48 -25.59
N THR A 196 -20.92 12.58 -24.95
CA THR A 196 -19.68 13.04 -25.59
C THR A 196 -18.81 11.90 -26.15
N GLY A 197 -18.94 10.67 -25.62
CA GLY A 197 -18.29 9.47 -26.17
C GLY A 197 -19.10 8.75 -27.25
N ILE A 198 -20.43 8.94 -27.26
CA ILE A 198 -21.37 8.37 -28.23
C ILE A 198 -21.05 8.78 -29.68
N PRO A 199 -20.69 10.03 -30.04
CA PRO A 199 -20.46 10.38 -31.44
C PRO A 199 -19.28 9.63 -32.05
N GLN A 200 -18.19 9.45 -31.30
CA GLN A 200 -16.96 8.83 -31.80
C GLN A 200 -17.06 7.30 -31.81
N LEU A 201 -17.61 6.70 -30.76
CA LEU A 201 -17.85 5.25 -30.70
C LEU A 201 -18.98 4.80 -31.64
N LEU A 202 -20.07 5.57 -31.82
CA LEU A 202 -21.07 5.28 -32.84
C LEU A 202 -20.51 5.47 -34.25
N TYR A 203 -19.73 6.52 -34.50
CA TYR A 203 -19.08 6.75 -35.79
C TYR A 203 -18.09 5.63 -36.16
N GLU A 204 -17.29 5.17 -35.21
CA GLU A 204 -16.38 4.03 -35.40
C GLU A 204 -17.11 2.68 -35.48
N SER A 205 -18.20 2.50 -34.72
CA SER A 205 -19.04 1.29 -34.78
C SER A 205 -19.79 1.16 -36.10
N VAL A 206 -20.20 2.27 -36.71
CA VAL A 206 -20.78 2.30 -38.06
C VAL A 206 -19.72 2.02 -39.13
N ARG A 207 -18.49 2.51 -38.95
CA ARG A 207 -17.42 2.39 -39.96
C ARG A 207 -16.62 1.08 -39.88
N ASN A 208 -16.49 0.49 -38.70
CA ASN A 208 -15.77 -0.76 -38.44
C ASN A 208 -16.38 -1.55 -37.26
N PRO A 209 -17.57 -2.17 -37.44
CA PRO A 209 -18.31 -2.84 -36.36
C PRO A 209 -17.51 -3.97 -35.68
N LEU A 210 -16.68 -4.69 -36.43
CA LEU A 210 -15.81 -5.74 -35.89
C LEU A 210 -14.72 -5.19 -34.94
N ARG A 211 -14.16 -4.00 -35.22
CA ARG A 211 -13.18 -3.37 -34.33
C ARG A 211 -13.83 -2.84 -33.06
N ALA A 212 -15.01 -2.25 -33.17
CA ALA A 212 -15.77 -1.77 -32.01
C ALA A 212 -16.15 -2.94 -31.08
N LEU A 213 -16.65 -4.05 -31.64
CA LEU A 213 -16.92 -5.27 -30.88
C LEU A 213 -15.66 -5.83 -30.22
N GLY A 214 -14.53 -5.86 -30.94
CA GLY A 214 -13.25 -6.28 -30.37
C GLY A 214 -12.79 -5.38 -29.22
N ALA A 215 -12.92 -4.06 -29.35
CA ALA A 215 -12.57 -3.11 -28.29
C ALA A 215 -13.46 -3.27 -27.04
N MET A 216 -14.77 -3.49 -27.23
CA MET A 216 -15.71 -3.75 -26.13
C MET A 216 -15.42 -5.09 -25.44
N ALA A 217 -15.16 -6.15 -26.21
CA ALA A 217 -14.81 -7.46 -25.65
C ALA A 217 -13.50 -7.41 -24.86
N GLU A 218 -12.48 -6.70 -25.37
CA GLU A 218 -11.22 -6.47 -24.66
C GLU A 218 -11.42 -5.68 -23.37
N MET A 219 -12.24 -4.63 -23.37
CA MET A 219 -12.56 -3.87 -22.17
C MET A 219 -13.32 -4.72 -21.14
N ALA A 220 -14.31 -5.50 -21.58
CA ALA A 220 -15.04 -6.41 -20.71
C ALA A 220 -14.12 -7.49 -20.10
N GLY A 221 -13.22 -8.07 -20.91
CA GLY A 221 -12.21 -9.01 -20.46
C GLY A 221 -11.21 -8.38 -19.47
N SER A 222 -10.82 -7.13 -19.71
CA SER A 222 -9.95 -6.34 -18.83
C SER A 222 -10.57 -6.09 -17.45
N VAL A 223 -11.84 -5.65 -17.43
CA VAL A 223 -12.60 -5.49 -16.19
C VAL A 223 -12.72 -6.83 -15.46
N TYR A 224 -13.08 -7.90 -16.19
CA TYR A 224 -13.16 -9.24 -15.61
C TYR A 224 -11.83 -9.66 -14.98
N ARG A 225 -10.69 -9.53 -15.67
CA ARG A 225 -9.36 -9.86 -15.11
C ARG A 225 -9.06 -9.05 -13.83
N THR A 226 -9.49 -7.80 -13.77
CA THR A 226 -9.29 -6.92 -12.61
C THR A 226 -10.12 -7.38 -11.41
N VAL A 227 -11.37 -7.80 -11.62
CA VAL A 227 -12.30 -8.16 -10.54
C VAL A 227 -12.43 -9.68 -10.31
N ARG A 228 -11.79 -10.52 -11.13
CA ARG A 228 -11.97 -11.98 -11.12
C ARG A 228 -11.83 -12.53 -9.70
N PRO A 229 -12.75 -13.39 -9.24
CA PRO A 229 -12.61 -14.01 -7.94
C PRO A 229 -11.47 -15.02 -7.99
N VAL A 230 -10.58 -14.97 -6.99
CA VAL A 230 -9.60 -16.04 -6.75
C VAL A 230 -10.30 -17.04 -5.84
N ASN A 231 -10.70 -18.16 -6.42
CA ASN A 231 -11.55 -19.15 -5.75
C ASN A 231 -10.75 -20.24 -5.04
N ALA A 232 -9.46 -20.35 -5.32
CA ALA A 232 -8.55 -21.31 -4.72
C ALA A 232 -7.18 -20.64 -4.54
N THR A 233 -6.51 -21.00 -3.46
CA THR A 233 -5.11 -20.62 -3.20
C THR A 233 -4.20 -21.37 -4.17
N GLY A 234 -3.27 -20.67 -4.82
CA GLY A 234 -2.31 -21.29 -5.74
C GLY A 234 -1.31 -22.18 -4.99
N SER A 235 -0.91 -21.75 -3.79
CA SER A 235 -0.06 -22.53 -2.93
C SER A 235 -0.79 -23.73 -2.33
N PRO A 236 -0.22 -24.95 -2.44
CA PRO A 236 -0.71 -26.12 -1.73
C PRO A 236 -0.48 -26.06 -0.21
N LEU A 237 0.49 -25.26 0.26
CA LEU A 237 0.92 -25.14 1.65
C LEU A 237 0.25 -23.96 2.37
N MET A 238 0.34 -22.77 1.78
CA MET A 238 -0.01 -21.50 2.43
C MET A 238 -1.51 -21.23 2.35
N LYS A 239 -2.35 -22.07 2.97
CA LYS A 239 -3.82 -21.99 2.85
C LYS A 239 -4.54 -21.38 4.05
N GLN A 240 -4.03 -21.57 5.26
CA GLN A 240 -4.71 -21.13 6.48
C GLN A 240 -4.42 -19.64 6.74
N ARG A 241 -5.44 -18.77 6.66
CA ARG A 241 -5.30 -17.33 6.97
C ARG A 241 -5.72 -17.03 8.41
N THR A 242 -4.86 -16.39 9.18
CA THR A 242 -5.10 -16.04 10.58
C THR A 242 -4.81 -14.55 10.86
N LEU A 243 -4.86 -14.17 12.14
CA LEU A 243 -4.47 -12.85 12.63
C LEU A 243 -3.10 -12.86 13.32
N ARG A 244 -2.39 -13.99 13.28
CA ARG A 244 -1.05 -14.09 13.86
C ARG A 244 -0.06 -13.59 12.81
N ARG A 245 0.64 -12.50 13.14
CA ARG A 245 1.65 -11.90 12.29
C ARG A 245 3.05 -12.15 12.84
N HIS A 246 4.03 -12.11 11.96
CA HIS A 246 5.45 -11.99 12.30
C HIS A 246 6.05 -10.98 11.32
N LEU A 247 6.74 -9.98 11.86
CA LEU A 247 7.42 -8.97 11.06
C LEU A 247 8.91 -9.25 11.05
N ASP A 248 9.52 -9.17 9.88
CA ASP A 248 10.97 -9.25 9.70
C ASP A 248 11.40 -8.30 8.58
N VAL A 249 12.71 -8.09 8.42
CA VAL A 249 13.27 -7.24 7.38
C VAL A 249 14.42 -7.92 6.65
N MET A 250 14.62 -7.52 5.40
CA MET A 250 15.80 -7.88 4.62
C MET A 250 16.31 -6.66 3.88
N GLU A 251 17.63 -6.51 3.78
CA GLU A 251 18.25 -5.43 3.04
C GLU A 251 18.97 -5.98 1.83
N ILE A 252 18.64 -5.43 0.66
CA ILE A 252 19.21 -5.84 -0.62
C ILE A 252 19.94 -4.65 -1.24
N PRO A 253 21.19 -4.79 -1.70
CA PRO A 253 21.89 -3.71 -2.39
C PRO A 253 21.14 -3.31 -3.67
N MET A 254 20.62 -2.09 -3.72
CA MET A 254 19.85 -1.60 -4.87
C MET A 254 20.66 -1.64 -6.17
N PRO A 255 21.96 -1.25 -6.21
CA PRO A 255 22.75 -1.33 -7.44
C PRO A 255 22.86 -2.76 -7.99
N ALA A 256 23.02 -3.75 -7.13
CA ALA A 256 23.14 -5.14 -7.53
C ALA A 256 21.80 -5.67 -8.08
N LEU A 257 20.70 -5.42 -7.37
CA LEU A 257 19.36 -5.82 -7.83
C LEU A 257 18.99 -5.16 -9.17
N HIS A 258 19.29 -3.87 -9.32
CA HIS A 258 19.11 -3.12 -10.56
C HIS A 258 19.93 -3.72 -11.72
N THR A 259 21.19 -4.06 -11.46
CA THR A 259 22.08 -4.66 -12.46
C THR A 259 21.58 -6.04 -12.90
N ALA A 260 21.18 -6.90 -11.96
CA ALA A 260 20.60 -8.20 -12.24
C ALA A 260 19.33 -8.09 -13.11
N ALA A 261 18.46 -7.12 -12.80
CA ALA A 261 17.26 -6.84 -13.58
C ALA A 261 17.61 -6.48 -15.04
N HIS A 262 18.51 -5.50 -15.22
CA HIS A 262 18.88 -5.01 -16.55
C HIS A 262 19.57 -6.06 -17.41
N ARG A 263 20.50 -6.84 -16.84
CA ARG A 263 21.17 -7.95 -17.55
C ARG A 263 20.18 -9.00 -18.03
N SER A 264 19.06 -9.16 -17.33
CA SER A 264 18.01 -10.12 -17.66
C SER A 264 16.89 -9.53 -18.51
N GLY A 265 16.95 -8.23 -18.88
CA GLY A 265 15.91 -7.57 -19.68
C GLY A 265 14.64 -7.20 -18.92
N GLY A 266 14.71 -7.03 -17.60
CA GLY A 266 13.62 -6.57 -16.74
C GLY A 266 13.94 -5.27 -15.98
N ALA A 267 12.98 -4.79 -15.19
CA ALA A 267 13.14 -3.65 -14.29
C ALA A 267 13.38 -4.10 -12.83
N LEU A 268 13.78 -3.17 -11.96
CA LEU A 268 14.05 -3.45 -10.54
C LEU A 268 12.88 -4.17 -9.84
N ASN A 269 11.64 -3.71 -10.07
CA ASN A 269 10.42 -4.36 -9.55
C ASN A 269 10.30 -5.82 -10.01
N ASP A 270 10.72 -6.15 -11.23
CA ASP A 270 10.64 -7.52 -11.77
C ASP A 270 11.70 -8.42 -11.12
N ALA A 271 12.90 -7.91 -10.88
CA ALA A 271 13.93 -8.61 -10.11
C ALA A 271 13.54 -8.81 -8.64
N PHE A 272 12.88 -7.81 -8.04
CA PHE A 272 12.29 -7.92 -6.71
C PHE A 272 11.26 -9.05 -6.63
N VAL A 273 10.25 -9.04 -7.53
CA VAL A 273 9.23 -10.10 -7.57
C VAL A 273 9.86 -11.46 -7.95
N ALA A 274 10.89 -11.48 -8.79
CA ALA A 274 11.62 -12.70 -9.11
C ALA A 274 12.38 -13.27 -7.89
N GLY A 275 12.96 -12.42 -7.03
CA GLY A 275 13.59 -12.86 -5.79
C GLY A 275 12.58 -13.51 -4.85
N LEU A 276 11.41 -12.88 -4.67
CA LEU A 276 10.29 -13.45 -3.90
C LEU A 276 9.80 -14.78 -4.47
N ALA A 277 9.62 -14.85 -5.79
CA ALA A 277 9.22 -16.07 -6.48
C ALA A 277 10.26 -17.19 -6.29
N GLY A 278 11.55 -16.87 -6.35
CA GLY A 278 12.63 -17.82 -6.05
C GLY A 278 12.54 -18.36 -4.63
N GLY A 279 12.36 -17.47 -3.64
CA GLY A 279 12.26 -17.90 -2.26
C GLY A 279 11.01 -18.72 -1.96
N LEU A 280 9.88 -18.35 -2.56
CA LEU A 280 8.65 -19.14 -2.49
C LEU A 280 8.83 -20.52 -3.13
N ARG A 281 9.53 -20.63 -4.25
CA ARG A 281 9.87 -21.92 -4.87
C ARG A 281 10.70 -22.79 -3.92
N ILE A 282 11.80 -22.25 -3.39
CA ILE A 282 12.71 -22.97 -2.48
C ILE A 282 11.96 -23.41 -1.22
N TYR A 283 11.08 -22.58 -0.68
CA TYR A 283 10.25 -22.93 0.48
C TYR A 283 9.34 -24.14 0.19
N HIS A 284 8.65 -24.15 -0.95
CA HIS A 284 7.82 -25.29 -1.34
C HIS A 284 8.65 -26.56 -1.57
N GLU A 285 9.82 -26.43 -2.22
CA GLU A 285 10.77 -27.53 -2.41
C GLU A 285 11.25 -28.12 -1.09
N LYS A 286 11.57 -27.29 -0.09
CA LYS A 286 11.98 -27.75 1.26
C LYS A 286 10.86 -28.49 2.01
N HIS A 287 9.61 -28.34 1.58
CA HIS A 287 8.46 -29.10 2.09
C HIS A 287 8.08 -30.29 1.20
N ASP A 288 8.91 -30.64 0.21
CA ASP A 288 8.67 -31.72 -0.75
C ASP A 288 7.37 -31.52 -1.56
N VAL A 289 7.01 -30.26 -1.84
CA VAL A 289 5.81 -29.91 -2.62
C VAL A 289 6.18 -29.09 -3.85
N GLY A 290 5.70 -29.51 -5.01
CA GLY A 290 5.84 -28.74 -6.26
C GLY A 290 4.91 -27.52 -6.30
N VAL A 291 5.37 -26.45 -6.94
CA VAL A 291 4.59 -25.23 -7.18
C VAL A 291 4.89 -24.66 -8.56
N ASP A 292 3.86 -24.52 -9.40
CA ASP A 292 4.03 -23.98 -10.75
C ASP A 292 3.86 -22.46 -10.77
N ALA A 293 2.76 -21.97 -10.19
CA ALA A 293 2.41 -20.57 -10.16
C ALA A 293 1.70 -20.19 -8.86
N LEU A 294 1.88 -18.93 -8.45
CA LEU A 294 1.22 -18.34 -7.29
C LEU A 294 0.49 -17.05 -7.68
N HIS A 295 -0.59 -16.75 -6.96
CA HIS A 295 -1.38 -15.54 -7.12
C HIS A 295 -0.71 -14.37 -6.40
N LEU A 296 -0.15 -13.45 -7.18
CA LEU A 296 0.38 -12.18 -6.70
C LEU A 296 -0.71 -11.11 -6.73
N SER A 297 -0.80 -10.33 -5.66
CA SER A 297 -1.44 -9.03 -5.69
C SER A 297 -0.37 -7.93 -5.62
N MET A 298 -0.37 -7.01 -6.59
CA MET A 298 0.60 -5.93 -6.68
C MET A 298 -0.13 -4.59 -6.81
N PRO A 299 0.19 -3.59 -5.95
CA PRO A 299 -0.36 -2.26 -6.10
C PRO A 299 0.25 -1.56 -7.31
N ILE A 300 -0.60 -0.90 -8.09
CA ILE A 300 -0.20 -0.02 -9.20
C ILE A 300 -0.60 1.40 -8.85
N SER A 301 0.37 2.30 -8.87
CA SER A 301 0.14 3.74 -8.69
C SER A 301 -0.66 4.31 -9.86
N LEU A 302 -1.74 5.02 -9.54
CA LEU A 302 -2.54 5.81 -10.47
C LEU A 302 -2.18 7.31 -10.41
N ARG A 303 -1.12 7.66 -9.67
CA ARG A 303 -0.68 9.05 -9.49
C ARG A 303 -0.15 9.63 -10.79
N LYS A 304 -0.47 10.90 -11.05
CA LYS A 304 0.10 11.71 -12.12
C LYS A 304 1.07 12.75 -11.54
N ALA A 305 1.98 13.23 -12.38
CA ALA A 305 2.88 14.31 -11.98
C ALA A 305 2.07 15.55 -11.53
N GLY A 306 2.38 16.08 -10.35
CA GLY A 306 1.69 17.24 -9.76
C GLY A 306 0.52 16.91 -8.81
N ASP A 307 0.18 15.63 -8.62
CA ASP A 307 -0.82 15.23 -7.61
C ASP A 307 -0.34 15.57 -6.19
N SER A 308 -1.23 16.15 -5.37
CA SER A 308 -0.92 16.56 -3.98
C SER A 308 -0.47 15.38 -3.09
N PRO A 309 0.38 15.65 -2.08
CA PRO A 309 0.75 14.68 -1.04
C PRO A 309 -0.47 14.07 -0.33
N GLY A 310 -0.32 12.84 0.14
CA GLY A 310 -1.38 12.08 0.81
C GLY A 310 -2.46 11.53 -0.13
N GLY A 311 -3.45 10.88 0.47
CA GLY A 311 -4.53 10.16 -0.19
C GLY A 311 -4.10 8.81 -0.75
N ASN A 312 -5.09 7.93 -0.98
CA ASN A 312 -4.85 6.64 -1.62
C ASN A 312 -5.15 6.72 -3.13
N ARG A 313 -4.12 6.50 -3.94
CA ARG A 313 -4.19 6.51 -5.40
C ARG A 313 -3.55 5.24 -5.99
N ILE A 314 -3.76 4.09 -5.35
CA ILE A 314 -3.33 2.80 -5.89
C ILE A 314 -4.53 1.93 -6.31
N THR A 315 -4.27 1.00 -7.23
CA THR A 315 -5.17 -0.11 -7.54
C THR A 315 -4.46 -1.44 -7.38
N LEU A 316 -5.13 -2.44 -6.83
CA LEU A 316 -4.55 -3.77 -6.62
C LEU A 316 -4.82 -4.64 -7.85
N MET A 317 -3.75 -4.99 -8.56
CA MET A 317 -3.82 -5.91 -9.68
C MET A 317 -3.42 -7.32 -9.25
N ARG A 318 -4.24 -8.30 -9.64
CA ARG A 318 -4.07 -9.70 -9.25
C ARG A 318 -3.76 -10.56 -10.47
N PHE A 319 -2.62 -11.23 -10.48
CA PHE A 319 -2.18 -12.05 -11.60
C PHE A 319 -1.23 -13.15 -11.14
N ASP A 320 -1.00 -14.13 -12.01
CA ASP A 320 -0.29 -15.35 -11.68
C ASP A 320 1.19 -15.21 -12.07
N ILE A 321 2.09 -15.44 -11.12
CA ILE A 321 3.54 -15.41 -11.37
C ILE A 321 4.11 -16.84 -11.45
N PRO A 322 5.10 -17.10 -12.31
CA PRO A 322 5.62 -18.44 -12.53
C PRO A 322 6.70 -18.75 -11.48
N VAL A 323 6.30 -19.41 -10.40
CA VAL A 323 7.18 -19.71 -9.26
C VAL A 323 8.07 -20.91 -9.56
N GLY A 324 7.59 -21.88 -10.35
CA GLY A 324 8.34 -23.09 -10.70
C GLY A 324 9.58 -22.88 -11.59
N ILE A 325 9.90 -21.65 -12.00
CA ILE A 325 11.08 -21.37 -12.84
C ILE A 325 12.33 -21.27 -11.96
N SER A 326 13.25 -22.22 -12.14
CA SER A 326 14.53 -22.26 -11.41
C SER A 326 15.56 -21.24 -11.90
N ASP A 327 15.64 -20.98 -13.22
CA ASP A 327 16.57 -19.98 -13.77
C ASP A 327 16.13 -18.54 -13.41
N PRO A 328 16.89 -17.80 -12.59
CA PRO A 328 16.51 -16.46 -12.16
C PRO A 328 16.42 -15.45 -13.32
N ALA A 329 17.21 -15.60 -14.38
CA ALA A 329 17.16 -14.68 -15.52
C ALA A 329 15.89 -14.88 -16.35
N GLU A 330 15.49 -16.14 -16.59
CA GLU A 330 14.21 -16.45 -17.23
C GLU A 330 13.02 -16.06 -16.36
N ARG A 331 13.12 -16.25 -15.04
CA ARG A 331 12.10 -15.82 -14.08
C ARG A 331 11.85 -14.32 -14.17
N ILE A 332 12.92 -13.51 -14.22
CA ILE A 332 12.82 -12.04 -14.42
C ILE A 332 12.12 -11.71 -15.74
N ARG A 333 12.53 -12.30 -16.87
CA ARG A 333 11.91 -12.04 -18.19
C ARG A 333 10.42 -12.34 -18.22
N GLN A 334 10.03 -13.50 -17.67
CA GLN A 334 8.64 -13.93 -17.63
C GLN A 334 7.79 -13.04 -16.73
N ILE A 335 8.34 -12.61 -15.59
CA ILE A 335 7.68 -11.66 -14.70
C ILE A 335 7.54 -10.29 -15.38
N HIS A 336 8.60 -9.77 -16.01
CA HIS A 336 8.57 -8.51 -16.75
C HIS A 336 7.46 -8.49 -17.80
N ALA A 337 7.36 -9.53 -18.63
CA ALA A 337 6.32 -9.65 -19.65
C ALA A 337 4.89 -9.67 -19.08
N ARG A 338 4.69 -10.20 -17.85
CA ARG A 338 3.38 -10.21 -17.19
C ARG A 338 3.08 -8.88 -16.52
N THR A 339 4.04 -8.33 -15.78
CA THR A 339 3.95 -7.02 -15.14
C THR A 339 3.64 -5.93 -16.17
N ASP A 340 4.31 -5.96 -17.33
CA ASP A 340 4.09 -4.99 -18.41
C ASP A 340 2.65 -5.03 -18.96
N ARG A 341 2.11 -6.23 -19.21
CA ARG A 341 0.70 -6.39 -19.62
C ARG A 341 -0.27 -5.84 -18.59
N VAL A 342 0.01 -6.06 -17.30
CA VAL A 342 -0.83 -5.58 -16.20
C VAL A 342 -0.75 -4.06 -16.07
N ARG A 343 0.42 -3.45 -16.25
CA ARG A 343 0.61 -1.98 -16.24
C ARG A 343 -0.10 -1.29 -17.42
N HIS A 344 -0.27 -2.00 -18.53
CA HIS A 344 -1.00 -1.52 -19.72
C HIS A 344 -2.45 -2.02 -19.79
N GLU A 345 -3.01 -2.53 -18.69
CA GLU A 345 -4.37 -3.06 -18.64
C GLU A 345 -5.40 -1.93 -18.83
N LYS A 346 -6.35 -2.14 -19.76
CA LYS A 346 -7.31 -1.10 -20.20
C LYS A 346 -8.30 -0.66 -19.11
N SER A 347 -8.47 -1.47 -18.07
CA SER A 347 -9.35 -1.19 -16.93
C SER A 347 -8.78 -0.16 -15.96
N LEU A 348 -7.46 0.08 -15.95
CA LEU A 348 -6.80 0.94 -14.95
C LEU A 348 -7.42 2.37 -14.88
N PRO A 349 -7.71 3.06 -16.00
CA PRO A 349 -8.38 4.37 -15.96
C PRO A 349 -9.79 4.34 -15.34
N HIS A 350 -10.42 3.17 -15.28
CA HIS A 350 -11.78 2.96 -14.81
C HIS A 350 -11.84 2.47 -13.35
N THR A 351 -10.71 2.46 -12.64
CA THR A 351 -10.58 1.95 -11.26
C THR A 351 -11.63 2.55 -10.31
N GLN A 352 -11.89 3.86 -10.37
CA GLN A 352 -12.85 4.50 -9.46
C GLN A 352 -14.30 4.04 -9.69
N ILE A 353 -14.66 3.75 -10.95
CA ILE A 353 -15.98 3.22 -11.32
C ILE A 353 -16.09 1.77 -10.82
N ILE A 354 -15.06 0.95 -11.05
CA ILE A 354 -15.01 -0.45 -10.60
C ILE A 354 -15.10 -0.51 -9.08
N ALA A 355 -14.30 0.28 -8.36
CA ALA A 355 -14.34 0.36 -6.90
C ALA A 355 -15.73 0.79 -6.39
N GLY A 356 -16.36 1.77 -7.05
CA GLY A 356 -17.73 2.19 -6.73
C GLY A 356 -18.77 1.08 -6.89
N MET A 357 -18.59 0.18 -7.87
CA MET A 357 -19.43 -1.02 -8.00
C MET A 357 -19.13 -2.05 -6.90
N LEU A 358 -17.85 -2.30 -6.61
CA LEU A 358 -17.43 -3.24 -5.57
C LEU A 358 -17.88 -2.83 -4.17
N ASN A 359 -17.97 -1.52 -3.88
CA ASN A 359 -18.51 -1.00 -2.62
C ASN A 359 -19.97 -1.40 -2.36
N ARG A 360 -20.72 -1.82 -3.38
CA ARG A 360 -22.09 -2.32 -3.25
C ARG A 360 -22.18 -3.83 -3.02
N VAL A 361 -21.07 -4.53 -3.17
CA VAL A 361 -20.99 -5.98 -2.97
C VAL A 361 -20.92 -6.27 -1.47
N PRO A 362 -21.61 -7.31 -0.96
CA PRO A 362 -21.54 -7.68 0.45
C PRO A 362 -20.10 -7.93 0.93
N ARG A 363 -19.74 -7.35 2.07
CA ARG A 363 -18.36 -7.37 2.60
C ARG A 363 -17.79 -8.77 2.83
N TRP A 364 -18.64 -9.70 3.30
CA TRP A 364 -18.25 -11.10 3.51
C TRP A 364 -17.76 -11.77 2.22
N TYR A 365 -18.35 -11.40 1.08
CA TYR A 365 -17.99 -11.94 -0.23
C TYR A 365 -16.65 -11.38 -0.72
N ILE A 366 -16.43 -10.07 -0.59
CA ILE A 366 -15.14 -9.44 -0.89
C ILE A 366 -14.01 -10.10 -0.10
N GLY A 367 -14.21 -10.30 1.21
CA GLY A 367 -13.22 -10.98 2.04
C GLY A 367 -13.00 -12.44 1.62
N SER A 368 -14.04 -13.16 1.15
CA SER A 368 -13.88 -14.53 0.67
C SER A 368 -12.97 -14.65 -0.55
N ILE A 369 -12.96 -13.64 -1.42
CA ILE A 369 -12.14 -13.63 -2.64
C ILE A 369 -10.69 -13.29 -2.33
N LEU A 370 -10.45 -12.33 -1.45
CA LEU A 370 -9.11 -11.81 -1.17
C LEU A 370 -8.24 -12.79 -0.38
N ARG A 371 -8.87 -13.67 0.41
CA ARG A 371 -8.16 -14.66 1.24
C ARG A 371 -7.46 -15.79 0.48
N HIS A 372 -7.69 -15.90 -0.83
CA HIS A 372 -7.05 -16.90 -1.68
C HIS A 372 -5.84 -16.37 -2.45
N VAL A 373 -5.50 -15.08 -2.29
CA VAL A 373 -4.23 -14.54 -2.80
C VAL A 373 -3.08 -15.17 -2.02
N ASP A 374 -2.01 -15.56 -2.70
CA ASP A 374 -0.86 -16.21 -2.06
C ASP A 374 0.00 -15.18 -1.35
N PHE A 375 0.41 -14.13 -2.06
CA PHE A 375 1.27 -13.08 -1.50
C PHE A 375 1.04 -11.71 -2.13
N VAL A 376 1.45 -10.67 -1.41
CA VAL A 376 1.45 -9.27 -1.86
C VAL A 376 2.90 -8.84 -2.03
N ALA A 377 3.21 -8.18 -3.15
CA ALA A 377 4.50 -7.54 -3.36
C ALA A 377 4.24 -6.06 -3.66
N SER A 378 4.79 -5.16 -2.85
CA SER A 378 4.67 -3.72 -3.02
C SER A 378 6.05 -3.10 -3.22
N ASP A 379 6.21 -2.29 -4.25
CA ASP A 379 7.44 -1.53 -4.52
C ASP A 379 7.14 -0.04 -4.35
N VAL A 380 7.81 0.60 -3.38
CA VAL A 380 7.66 2.01 -3.06
C VAL A 380 9.02 2.70 -3.20
N PRO A 381 9.17 3.59 -4.20
CA PRO A 381 10.35 4.44 -4.29
C PRO A 381 10.41 5.35 -3.06
N GLY A 382 11.48 5.24 -2.27
CA GLY A 382 11.69 6.07 -1.09
C GLY A 382 12.64 7.24 -1.36
N ILE A 383 13.46 7.57 -0.37
CA ILE A 383 14.24 8.82 -0.36
C ILE A 383 15.68 8.52 -0.84
N PRO A 384 16.16 9.16 -1.92
CA PRO A 384 17.46 8.85 -2.52
C PRO A 384 18.63 9.60 -1.87
N VAL A 385 18.38 10.36 -0.81
CA VAL A 385 19.37 11.18 -0.11
C VAL A 385 19.33 10.91 1.40
N PRO A 386 20.47 11.01 2.11
CA PRO A 386 20.48 10.96 3.57
C PRO A 386 19.60 12.06 4.17
N VAL A 387 18.82 11.73 5.19
CA VAL A 387 17.94 12.66 5.89
C VAL A 387 18.12 12.59 7.41
N SER A 388 17.66 13.62 8.10
CA SER A 388 17.66 13.69 9.57
C SER A 388 16.29 14.16 10.07
N LEU A 389 15.98 13.79 11.31
CA LEU A 389 14.75 14.16 12.00
C LEU A 389 15.12 14.59 13.42
N GLY A 390 14.79 15.83 13.81
CA GLY A 390 15.13 16.32 15.15
C GLY A 390 16.63 16.31 15.45
N GLY A 391 17.48 16.54 14.43
CA GLY A 391 18.94 16.43 14.54
C GLY A 391 19.52 15.00 14.60
N ALA A 392 18.70 13.95 14.62
CA ALA A 392 19.13 12.55 14.51
C ALA A 392 19.15 12.09 13.05
N ASN A 393 20.21 11.40 12.62
CA ASN A 393 20.30 10.89 11.25
C ASN A 393 19.43 9.64 11.12
N VAL A 394 18.72 9.53 10.00
CA VAL A 394 18.01 8.31 9.65
C VAL A 394 19.01 7.31 9.07
N GLU A 395 19.17 6.18 9.76
CA GLU A 395 20.05 5.09 9.33
C GLU A 395 19.37 4.24 8.27
N MET A 396 18.11 3.85 8.50
CA MET A 396 17.31 3.02 7.59
C MET A 396 15.80 3.27 7.75
N GLN A 397 15.04 2.90 6.73
CA GLN A 397 13.58 2.96 6.74
C GLN A 397 13.00 1.62 6.28
N TYR A 398 12.08 1.05 7.07
CA TYR A 398 11.37 -0.19 6.74
C TYR A 398 9.87 0.10 6.68
N ALA A 399 9.17 -0.44 5.67
CA ALA A 399 7.73 -0.31 5.54
C ALA A 399 7.06 -1.68 5.56
N PHE A 400 5.95 -1.78 6.28
CA PHE A 400 5.14 -2.99 6.42
C PHE A 400 3.74 -2.70 5.89
N GLY A 401 3.48 -3.14 4.66
CA GLY A 401 2.15 -3.13 4.08
C GLY A 401 1.29 -4.26 4.63
N PRO A 402 -0.04 -4.12 4.62
CA PRO A 402 -0.95 -5.17 5.10
C PRO A 402 -0.96 -6.38 4.16
N THR A 403 -1.19 -7.58 4.69
CA THR A 403 -1.39 -8.78 3.86
C THR A 403 -2.65 -8.74 3.01
N VAL A 404 -3.67 -7.95 3.38
CA VAL A 404 -4.96 -7.88 2.67
C VAL A 404 -5.55 -9.29 2.42
N GLY A 405 -5.34 -10.20 3.38
CA GLY A 405 -5.78 -11.60 3.28
C GLY A 405 -4.82 -12.55 2.56
N SER A 406 -3.64 -12.12 2.12
CA SER A 406 -2.58 -13.01 1.64
C SER A 406 -1.84 -13.74 2.78
N ALA A 407 -1.00 -14.72 2.43
CA ALA A 407 -0.14 -15.41 3.40
C ALA A 407 1.03 -14.52 3.87
N VAL A 408 1.50 -13.66 2.98
CA VAL A 408 2.61 -12.74 3.25
C VAL A 408 2.47 -11.46 2.43
N ASN A 409 2.89 -10.34 2.99
CA ASN A 409 3.18 -9.10 2.27
C ASN A 409 4.68 -8.84 2.34
N VAL A 410 5.31 -8.55 1.20
CA VAL A 410 6.65 -7.99 1.17
C VAL A 410 6.60 -6.61 0.54
N THR A 411 7.01 -5.60 1.29
CA THR A 411 7.07 -4.21 0.87
C THR A 411 8.52 -3.79 0.73
N LEU A 412 8.93 -3.46 -0.50
CA LEU A 412 10.21 -2.84 -0.80
C LEU A 412 10.08 -1.33 -0.64
N LEU A 413 10.91 -0.74 0.21
CA LEU A 413 11.14 0.69 0.35
C LEU A 413 12.61 0.98 0.09
N THR A 414 12.92 1.88 -0.84
CA THR A 414 14.31 2.29 -1.08
C THR A 414 14.74 3.40 -0.13
N TYR A 415 15.95 3.29 0.41
CA TYR A 415 16.61 4.40 1.12
C TYR A 415 18.05 4.50 0.63
N VAL A 416 18.40 5.66 0.07
CA VAL A 416 19.70 5.90 -0.58
C VAL A 416 19.98 4.84 -1.65
N ASP A 417 20.81 3.85 -1.35
CA ASP A 417 21.26 2.77 -2.24
C ASP A 417 20.82 1.38 -1.77
N THR A 418 19.93 1.29 -0.79
CA THR A 418 19.47 0.04 -0.21
C THR A 418 17.98 -0.16 -0.43
N CYS A 419 17.61 -1.35 -0.91
CA CYS A 419 16.24 -1.83 -0.95
C CYS A 419 15.92 -2.52 0.38
N ALA A 420 15.20 -1.83 1.27
CA ALA A 420 14.71 -2.41 2.51
C ALA A 420 13.38 -3.13 2.27
N LEU A 421 13.36 -4.43 2.50
CA LEU A 421 12.18 -5.28 2.41
C LEU A 421 11.58 -5.42 3.80
N GLY A 422 10.40 -4.85 4.04
CA GLY A 422 9.59 -5.20 5.21
C GLY A 422 8.69 -6.38 4.88
N ILE A 423 8.75 -7.42 5.72
CA ILE A 423 8.11 -8.71 5.49
C ILE A 423 7.06 -8.92 6.59
N ASP A 424 5.79 -9.00 6.21
CA ASP A 424 4.66 -9.28 7.11
C ASP A 424 4.06 -10.66 6.81
N ILE A 425 4.29 -11.61 7.71
CA ILE A 425 3.99 -13.03 7.54
C ILE A 425 2.75 -13.42 8.36
N ASP A 426 1.74 -14.03 7.73
CA ASP A 426 0.70 -14.79 8.43
C ASP A 426 1.28 -16.11 8.95
N THR A 427 1.57 -16.20 10.24
CA THR A 427 2.12 -17.43 10.82
C THR A 427 1.10 -18.56 10.93
N GLY A 428 -0.16 -18.30 10.61
CA GLY A 428 -1.12 -19.36 10.32
C GLY A 428 -0.93 -20.00 8.96
N ALA A 429 -0.49 -19.23 7.95
CA ALA A 429 -0.25 -19.71 6.60
C ALA A 429 1.17 -20.26 6.43
N ILE A 430 2.14 -19.64 7.12
CA ILE A 430 3.58 -19.95 7.07
C ILE A 430 4.04 -20.17 8.52
N PRO A 431 3.88 -21.39 9.07
CA PRO A 431 4.12 -21.64 10.50
C PRO A 431 5.60 -21.58 10.91
N ASP A 432 6.51 -21.81 9.98
CA ASP A 432 7.97 -21.85 10.15
C ASP A 432 8.63 -20.63 9.49
N ALA A 433 8.27 -19.44 9.98
CA ALA A 433 8.72 -18.16 9.45
C ALA A 433 10.26 -18.06 9.28
N ALA A 434 11.05 -18.63 10.19
CA ALA A 434 12.50 -18.65 10.08
C ALA A 434 12.98 -19.37 8.80
N LEU A 435 12.41 -20.54 8.49
CA LEU A 435 12.73 -21.29 7.27
C LEU A 435 12.33 -20.49 6.03
N PHE A 436 11.14 -19.88 6.08
CA PHE A 436 10.65 -19.04 4.99
C PHE A 436 11.58 -17.86 4.70
N LEU A 437 12.09 -17.19 5.72
CA LEU A 437 13.04 -16.08 5.58
C LEU A 437 14.39 -16.53 5.00
N GLU A 438 14.90 -17.69 5.40
CA GLU A 438 16.09 -18.29 4.78
C GLU A 438 15.85 -18.58 3.28
N CYS A 439 14.68 -19.12 2.95
CA CYS A 439 14.29 -19.38 1.56
C CYS A 439 14.18 -18.08 0.76
N LEU A 440 13.57 -17.03 1.31
CA LEU A 440 13.54 -15.71 0.70
C LEU A 440 14.96 -15.19 0.41
N ARG A 441 15.88 -15.29 1.38
CA ARG A 441 17.29 -14.93 1.19
C ARG A 441 17.91 -15.70 0.03
N GLY A 442 17.76 -17.03 -0.01
CA GLY A 442 18.25 -17.85 -1.13
C GLY A 442 17.66 -17.44 -2.48
N GLY A 443 16.38 -17.06 -2.53
CA GLY A 443 15.73 -16.57 -3.75
C GLY A 443 16.30 -15.24 -4.26
N PHE A 444 16.66 -14.33 -3.34
CA PHE A 444 17.36 -13.09 -3.70
C PHE A 444 18.82 -13.36 -4.06
N ASP A 445 19.51 -14.28 -3.39
CA ASP A 445 20.88 -14.65 -3.72
C ASP A 445 21.00 -15.19 -5.15
N GLU A 446 20.04 -16.01 -5.61
CA GLU A 446 19.94 -16.44 -7.02
C GLU A 446 19.86 -15.26 -7.99
N VAL A 447 19.07 -14.23 -7.66
CA VAL A 447 18.89 -13.04 -8.51
C VAL A 447 20.16 -12.18 -8.48
N LEU A 448 20.73 -11.94 -7.30
CA LEU A 448 21.91 -11.09 -7.13
C LEU A 448 23.17 -11.71 -7.75
N ALA A 449 23.24 -13.05 -7.84
CA ALA A 449 24.30 -13.73 -8.56
C ALA A 449 24.40 -13.29 -10.03
N LEU A 450 23.30 -12.86 -10.66
CA LEU A 450 23.29 -12.34 -12.03
C LEU A 450 24.00 -10.98 -12.18
N ALA A 451 24.15 -10.23 -11.08
CA ALA A 451 24.85 -8.96 -11.06
C ALA A 451 26.36 -9.10 -10.86
N SER A 452 26.81 -10.26 -10.39
CA SER A 452 28.22 -10.58 -10.23
C SER A 452 28.78 -11.00 -11.58
N ASP A 453 29.80 -10.29 -12.08
CA ASP A 453 30.72 -10.76 -13.13
C ASP A 453 32.08 -11.07 -12.50
#